data_AF-A0AA88LH45-F1
#
_entry.id   AF-A0AA88LH45-F1
#
_cell.length_a   1.000
_cell.length_b   1.000
_cell.length_c   1.000
_cell.angle_alpha   90.00
_cell.angle_beta   90.00
_cell.angle_gamma   90.00
#
_symmetry.space_group_name_H-M   'P 1'
#
loop_
_entity.id
_entity.type
_entity.pdbx_description
1 polymer ?
#
loop_
_entity_poly.entity_id
_entity_poly.type
_entity_poly.pdbx_seq_one_letter_code
_entity_poly.pdbx_strand_id
1 'polypeptide(L)'
;MLTSRGRILLKPNGLPKLGCMESTSTPEPSPVYPEIRDISFRGRARLRAEAFANLVREKSSYEEKMMEINMPRIYGWTTYIIRPTKIVYNSEKFYKKITRTGMIQTENIPLHSHLDAINDLEKIKVRVIDTLEAELDYLKSVPLAERLPTEKDENLRTSKYIASVLSRALMLSAAEHDVDQVDIEEEPRCDTFWLVGGFHPPPIVKKCRTKYSPEWLRKEIDENEPVAFRFQYLGEPLIQLQSKHPLANSVGRDSAIAQEIEVPYCPYHPSSFELMKCRYYGTNVNATWPHASDKTFTTLSWLPFSCAYGKSGKNDIKEFSDNLAVVHGFGSMLAQACKLGFSPVNKITYPMTTQVIVGDGQYLSFYQYQLNTNVLDPLLLEENDPKNICWSTPMHRLYECVENGRIKGLDENVLLMLVNAFRVKSVQAHQELSPYFGDVKYISDLPDDEKRKSILSDFKEMYSNRPQHRRKRPEIYDWERIYKIYFETRPQDARRKWWAKDERISHQRYDIIRPRYVPRDMRDPPKRSRRGKGVVKVIDE
;
A
#
# COMPACT_ATOMS: atom_id res chain seq x y z
N MET A 1 -47.56 97.67 -1.89
CA MET A 1 -47.49 98.60 -0.74
C MET A 1 -46.17 98.39 -0.04
N LEU A 2 -45.41 99.47 0.11
CA LEU A 2 -44.17 99.66 0.90
C LEU A 2 -44.30 99.02 2.31
N THR A 3 -43.29 98.52 3.03
CA THR A 3 -41.87 98.92 3.15
C THR A 3 -41.15 97.90 4.07
N SER A 4 -39.94 97.43 3.71
CA SER A 4 -38.64 97.65 4.39
C SER A 4 -38.38 96.90 5.72
N ARG A 5 -37.18 96.45 6.10
CA ARG A 5 -35.80 96.39 5.56
C ARG A 5 -35.01 95.51 6.57
N GLY A 6 -34.05 94.70 6.10
CA GLY A 6 -33.20 93.86 6.97
C GLY A 6 -31.97 94.56 7.56
N ARG A 7 -31.17 93.81 8.36
CA ARG A 7 -29.68 93.80 8.50
C ARG A 7 -29.25 92.82 9.63
N ILE A 8 -28.40 91.82 9.36
CA ILE A 8 -26.94 91.67 9.67
C ILE A 8 -26.60 91.02 11.04
N LEU A 9 -26.15 89.75 10.98
CA LEU A 9 -24.91 89.11 11.51
C LEU A 9 -24.17 89.65 12.77
N LEU A 10 -23.95 88.79 13.81
CA LEU A 10 -22.64 88.21 14.26
C LEU A 10 -22.67 87.63 15.70
N LYS A 11 -21.75 86.67 15.95
CA LYS A 11 -21.56 85.78 17.13
C LYS A 11 -21.20 86.48 18.47
N PRO A 12 -21.21 85.74 19.61
CA PRO A 12 -19.90 85.38 20.21
C PRO A 12 -19.83 83.99 20.89
N ASN A 13 -18.58 83.59 21.20
CA ASN A 13 -18.12 82.32 21.76
C ASN A 13 -18.42 82.13 23.27
N GLY A 14 -18.48 80.87 23.73
CA GLY A 14 -18.33 80.46 25.14
C GLY A 14 -18.46 78.95 25.36
N LEU A 15 -17.34 78.26 25.63
CA LEU A 15 -17.27 76.84 26.04
C LEU A 15 -17.60 76.71 27.56
N PRO A 16 -18.14 75.56 28.02
CA PRO A 16 -17.24 74.53 28.55
C PRO A 16 -17.60 73.08 28.17
N LYS A 17 -16.55 72.27 28.28
CA LYS A 17 -16.42 70.84 27.96
C LYS A 17 -17.47 69.95 28.63
N LEU A 18 -18.14 69.13 27.83
CA LEU A 18 -18.65 67.82 28.22
C LEU A 18 -17.86 66.79 27.41
N GLY A 19 -17.13 65.91 28.09
CA GLY A 19 -16.41 64.82 27.46
C GLY A 19 -17.39 63.85 26.80
N CYS A 20 -17.51 63.95 25.48
CA CYS A 20 -18.05 62.87 24.67
C CYS A 20 -16.93 61.84 24.48
N MET A 21 -17.22 60.62 24.93
CA MET A 21 -16.41 59.43 24.76
C MET A 21 -15.88 59.33 23.33
N GLU A 22 -14.59 59.04 23.20
CA GLU A 22 -14.04 58.46 21.98
C GLU A 22 -14.84 57.19 21.68
N SER A 23 -15.75 57.26 20.70
CA SER A 23 -16.30 56.06 20.10
C SER A 23 -15.15 55.39 19.38
N THR A 24 -14.53 54.42 20.04
CA THR A 24 -13.71 53.40 19.38
C THR A 24 -14.54 52.83 18.24
N SER A 25 -14.20 53.19 17.00
CA SER A 25 -14.82 52.61 15.82
C SER A 25 -14.47 51.13 15.81
N THR A 26 -15.40 50.29 16.26
CA THR A 26 -15.31 48.84 16.06
C THR A 26 -15.20 48.59 14.56
N PRO A 27 -14.15 47.91 14.06
CA PRO A 27 -14.05 47.59 12.64
C PRO A 27 -15.26 46.75 12.24
N GLU A 28 -15.97 47.16 11.19
CA GLU A 28 -17.08 46.38 10.64
C GLU A 28 -16.59 44.96 10.30
N PRO A 29 -17.34 43.91 10.67
CA PRO A 29 -16.92 42.54 10.40
C PRO A 29 -16.86 42.31 8.90
N SER A 30 -15.65 42.06 8.39
CA SER A 30 -15.44 41.69 7.00
C SER A 30 -16.26 40.46 6.63
N PRO A 31 -16.96 40.43 5.49
CA PRO A 31 -17.78 39.29 5.10
C PRO A 31 -16.94 38.02 4.96
N VAL A 32 -17.26 36.99 5.75
CA VAL A 32 -16.65 35.67 5.64
C VAL A 32 -17.47 34.85 4.65
N TYR A 33 -17.00 34.77 3.40
CA TYR A 33 -17.64 33.94 2.38
C TYR A 33 -17.31 32.46 2.58
N PRO A 34 -18.25 31.54 2.29
CA PRO A 34 -17.97 30.12 2.28
C PRO A 34 -16.98 29.77 1.16
N GLU A 35 -16.21 28.70 1.37
CA GLU A 35 -15.32 28.13 0.37
C GLU A 35 -16.10 27.74 -0.89
N ILE A 36 -15.63 28.19 -2.07
CA ILE A 36 -16.20 27.81 -3.35
C ILE A 36 -15.87 26.34 -3.61
N ARG A 37 -16.90 25.51 -3.77
CA ARG A 37 -16.74 24.06 -3.98
C ARG A 37 -17.28 23.65 -5.34
N ASP A 38 -16.60 22.71 -5.97
CA ASP A 38 -17.12 22.04 -7.16
C ASP A 38 -18.24 21.04 -6.78
N ILE A 39 -19.47 21.37 -7.17
CA ILE A 39 -20.68 20.61 -6.87
C ILE A 39 -20.92 19.49 -7.91
N SER A 40 -20.12 19.45 -8.99
CA SER A 40 -20.15 18.38 -9.99
C SER A 40 -20.03 17.01 -9.31
N PHE A 41 -20.51 15.95 -9.96
CA PHE A 41 -20.29 14.58 -9.51
C PHE A 41 -18.81 14.29 -9.28
N ARG A 42 -17.93 14.78 -10.17
CA ARG A 42 -16.47 14.61 -10.07
C ARG A 42 -15.91 15.38 -8.87
N GLY A 43 -16.29 16.64 -8.70
CA GLY A 43 -15.93 17.48 -7.56
C GLY A 43 -16.37 16.85 -6.23
N ARG A 44 -17.62 16.38 -6.15
CA ARG A 44 -18.12 15.66 -4.96
C ARG A 44 -17.40 14.34 -4.71
N ALA A 45 -17.02 13.61 -5.75
CA ALA A 45 -16.27 12.36 -5.60
C ALA A 45 -14.85 12.64 -5.06
N ARG A 46 -14.18 13.66 -5.60
CA ARG A 46 -12.88 14.14 -5.13
C ARG A 46 -12.92 14.61 -3.68
N LEU A 47 -13.88 15.46 -3.32
CA LEU A 47 -14.06 15.92 -1.94
C LEU A 47 -14.29 14.76 -0.95
N ARG A 48 -15.02 13.71 -1.36
CA ARG A 48 -15.17 12.51 -0.52
C ARG A 48 -13.86 11.73 -0.37
N ALA A 49 -13.07 11.63 -1.44
CA ALA A 49 -11.76 10.98 -1.38
C ALA A 49 -10.78 11.76 -0.49
N GLU A 50 -10.77 13.09 -0.60
CA GLU A 50 -9.95 13.98 0.23
C GLU A 50 -10.40 13.93 1.70
N ALA A 51 -11.71 13.97 1.98
CA ALA A 51 -12.24 13.81 3.33
C ALA A 51 -11.85 12.45 3.94
N PHE A 52 -11.88 11.38 3.14
CA PHE A 52 -11.42 10.06 3.59
C PHE A 52 -9.90 10.03 3.85
N ALA A 53 -9.11 10.65 2.98
CA ALA A 53 -7.66 10.78 3.17
C ALA A 53 -7.32 11.58 4.43
N ASN A 54 -8.09 12.63 4.74
CA ASN A 54 -7.95 13.41 5.97
C ASN A 54 -8.34 12.59 7.21
N LEU A 55 -9.43 11.82 7.15
CA LEU A 55 -9.83 10.91 8.23
C LEU A 55 -8.75 9.87 8.56
N VAL A 56 -8.09 9.32 7.53
CA VAL A 56 -6.93 8.42 7.72
C VAL A 56 -5.75 9.20 8.28
N ARG A 57 -5.47 10.41 7.77
CA ARG A 57 -4.38 11.27 8.25
C ARG A 57 -4.50 11.59 9.75
N GLU A 58 -5.71 11.88 10.22
CA GLU A 58 -6.01 12.25 11.62
C GLU A 58 -5.72 11.14 12.63
N LYS A 59 -5.65 9.87 12.20
CA LYS A 59 -5.29 8.77 13.10
C LYS A 59 -3.82 8.86 13.48
N SER A 60 -3.52 8.73 14.77
CA SER A 60 -2.16 8.91 15.31
C SER A 60 -1.25 7.74 14.99
N SER A 61 -1.73 6.50 15.15
CA SER A 61 -0.90 5.30 15.04
C SER A 61 -1.00 4.60 13.68
N TYR A 62 0.02 3.82 13.34
CA TYR A 62 0.05 2.99 12.15
C TYR A 62 -1.18 2.07 12.02
N GLU A 63 -1.46 1.30 13.07
CA GLU A 63 -2.51 0.30 13.05
C GLU A 63 -3.89 0.95 12.90
N GLU A 64 -4.14 2.09 13.56
CA GLU A 64 -5.41 2.83 13.41
C GLU A 64 -5.60 3.36 11.99
N LYS A 65 -4.55 3.94 11.37
CA LYS A 65 -4.59 4.39 9.97
C LYS A 65 -4.98 3.25 9.04
N MET A 66 -4.31 2.11 9.22
CA MET A 66 -4.51 0.91 8.43
C MET A 66 -5.88 0.24 8.65
N MET A 67 -6.41 0.29 9.88
CA MET A 67 -7.78 -0.12 10.17
C MET A 67 -8.78 0.80 9.48
N GLU A 68 -8.59 2.12 9.56
CA GLU A 68 -9.49 3.12 8.95
C GLU A 68 -9.64 2.92 7.44
N ILE A 69 -8.58 2.51 6.75
CA ILE A 69 -8.65 2.12 5.33
C ILE A 69 -9.65 0.98 5.07
N ASN A 70 -9.80 0.08 6.03
CA ASN A 70 -10.67 -1.09 5.93
C ASN A 70 -12.05 -0.89 6.60
N MET A 71 -12.19 0.12 7.47
CA MET A 71 -13.43 0.41 8.19
C MET A 71 -14.68 0.51 7.29
N PRO A 72 -14.64 1.08 6.07
CA PRO A 72 -15.82 1.18 5.22
C PRO A 72 -16.40 -0.15 4.75
N ARG A 73 -15.65 -1.27 4.86
CA ARG A 73 -16.05 -2.57 4.31
C ARG A 73 -15.78 -3.71 5.29
N ILE A 74 -16.85 -4.16 5.96
CA ILE A 74 -16.82 -5.30 6.90
C ILE A 74 -16.35 -6.64 6.29
N TYR A 75 -16.40 -6.81 4.96
CA TYR A 75 -15.93 -8.02 4.28
C TYR A 75 -14.67 -7.78 3.45
N GLY A 76 -13.96 -6.70 3.72
CA GLY A 76 -12.87 -6.23 2.89
C GLY A 76 -13.32 -5.70 1.53
N TRP A 77 -12.32 -5.35 0.74
CA TRP A 77 -12.46 -4.76 -0.57
C TRP A 77 -12.55 -5.81 -1.67
N THR A 78 -13.26 -5.50 -2.76
CA THR A 78 -13.13 -6.27 -3.99
C THR A 78 -11.83 -5.89 -4.67
N THR A 79 -10.92 -6.84 -4.74
CA THR A 79 -9.50 -6.60 -5.03
C THR A 79 -8.96 -7.67 -5.97
N TYR A 80 -8.03 -7.26 -6.85
CA TYR A 80 -7.27 -8.16 -7.72
C TYR A 80 -5.98 -8.58 -7.02
N ILE A 81 -5.79 -9.89 -6.89
CA ILE A 81 -4.65 -10.45 -6.17
C ILE A 81 -3.49 -10.68 -7.13
N ILE A 82 -2.33 -10.13 -6.81
CA ILE A 82 -1.07 -10.30 -7.53
C ILE A 82 -0.15 -11.16 -6.66
N ARG A 83 0.38 -12.24 -7.23
CA ARG A 83 1.34 -13.13 -6.57
C ARG A 83 2.59 -13.27 -7.44
N PRO A 84 3.81 -13.30 -6.86
CA PRO A 84 5.05 -13.54 -7.59
C PRO A 84 4.99 -14.77 -8.50
N THR A 85 4.38 -15.86 -8.01
CA THR A 85 4.27 -17.14 -8.72
C THR A 85 3.31 -17.14 -9.91
N LYS A 86 2.53 -16.07 -10.10
CA LYS A 86 1.49 -15.95 -11.12
C LYS A 86 1.58 -14.65 -11.92
N ILE A 87 2.78 -14.10 -12.05
CA ILE A 87 3.02 -12.96 -12.94
C ILE A 87 2.81 -13.42 -14.39
N VAL A 88 2.07 -12.62 -15.14
CA VAL A 88 1.69 -12.94 -16.53
C VAL A 88 2.78 -12.43 -17.48
N TYR A 89 3.13 -13.22 -18.50
CA TYR A 89 4.04 -12.80 -19.56
C TYR A 89 3.37 -11.76 -20.49
N ASN A 90 4.16 -10.96 -21.21
CA ASN A 90 3.65 -9.91 -22.10
C ASN A 90 2.67 -8.95 -21.40
N SER A 91 2.99 -8.59 -20.16
CA SER A 91 2.17 -7.71 -19.33
C SER A 91 2.97 -6.59 -18.66
N GLU A 92 4.17 -6.33 -19.18
CA GLU A 92 5.02 -5.20 -18.79
C GLU A 92 4.28 -3.86 -18.72
N LYS A 93 3.51 -3.55 -19.77
CA LYS A 93 2.71 -2.31 -19.81
C LYS A 93 1.71 -2.23 -18.67
N PHE A 94 1.14 -3.36 -18.27
CA PHE A 94 0.17 -3.43 -17.20
C PHE A 94 0.83 -3.21 -15.83
N TYR A 95 1.92 -3.93 -15.53
CA TYR A 95 2.58 -3.80 -14.23
C TYR A 95 3.24 -2.43 -14.02
N LYS A 96 3.81 -1.84 -15.08
CA LYS A 96 4.28 -0.45 -15.07
C LYS A 96 3.14 0.55 -14.86
N LYS A 97 1.98 0.34 -15.49
CA LYS A 97 0.78 1.17 -15.31
C LYS A 97 0.24 1.12 -13.87
N ILE A 98 0.08 -0.09 -13.30
CA ILE A 98 -0.53 -0.23 -11.97
C ILE A 98 0.36 0.26 -10.82
N THR A 99 1.65 0.45 -11.08
CA THR A 99 2.62 0.99 -10.11
C THR A 99 3.07 2.41 -10.46
N ARG A 100 2.58 2.98 -11.58
CA ARG A 100 3.04 4.26 -12.18
C ARG A 100 4.57 4.33 -12.23
N THR A 101 5.19 3.27 -12.75
CA THR A 101 6.65 3.11 -12.80
C THR A 101 7.17 3.22 -14.23
N GLY A 102 8.15 4.09 -14.44
CA GLY A 102 9.00 4.08 -15.62
C GLY A 102 10.27 3.27 -15.39
N MET A 103 10.81 2.66 -16.44
CA MET A 103 11.95 1.75 -16.33
C MET A 103 13.13 2.23 -17.15
N ILE A 104 14.32 2.18 -16.58
CA ILE A 104 15.57 2.61 -17.20
C ILE A 104 16.50 1.40 -17.24
N GLN A 105 16.93 1.00 -18.43
CA GLN A 105 17.92 -0.07 -18.59
C GLN A 105 19.32 0.52 -18.45
N THR A 106 20.15 -0.11 -17.62
CA THR A 106 21.51 0.31 -17.31
C THR A 106 22.41 -0.91 -17.20
N GLU A 107 23.70 -0.80 -17.53
CA GLU A 107 24.64 -1.91 -17.32
C GLU A 107 24.86 -2.18 -15.83
N ASN A 108 25.02 -1.11 -15.05
CA ASN A 108 25.15 -1.16 -13.61
C ASN A 108 24.06 -0.31 -12.95
N ILE A 109 23.67 -0.70 -11.74
CA ILE A 109 22.72 0.04 -10.93
C ILE A 109 23.40 1.30 -10.37
N PRO A 110 22.71 2.45 -10.29
CA PRO A 110 23.22 3.64 -9.62
C PRO A 110 23.25 3.45 -8.09
N LEU A 111 24.27 2.74 -7.62
CA LEU A 111 24.57 2.58 -6.21
C LEU A 111 25.40 3.78 -5.74
N HIS A 112 24.98 4.45 -4.65
CA HIS A 112 25.70 5.61 -4.10
C HIS A 112 27.11 5.27 -3.59
N SER A 113 27.40 3.99 -3.39
CA SER A 113 28.72 3.47 -3.04
C SER A 113 29.16 2.48 -4.11
N HIS A 114 29.73 2.97 -5.20
CA HIS A 114 30.57 2.16 -6.07
C HIS A 114 31.85 1.83 -5.28
N LEU A 115 31.90 0.65 -4.65
CA LEU A 115 33.13 0.13 -4.07
C LEU A 115 33.98 -0.41 -5.22
N ASP A 116 34.54 0.47 -6.04
CA ASP A 116 35.30 0.12 -7.25
C ASP A 116 36.59 -0.67 -6.96
N ALA A 117 36.98 -0.82 -5.68
CA ALA A 117 38.07 -1.68 -5.25
C ALA A 117 37.71 -2.38 -3.93
N ILE A 118 37.08 -3.56 -4.03
CA ILE A 118 36.96 -4.45 -2.87
C ILE A 118 38.25 -5.26 -2.80
N ASN A 119 39.20 -4.79 -1.97
CA ASN A 119 40.50 -5.43 -1.76
C ASN A 119 40.41 -6.90 -1.30
N ASP A 120 39.24 -7.32 -0.81
CA ASP A 120 38.99 -8.68 -0.32
C ASP A 120 38.14 -9.53 -1.28
N LEU A 121 37.92 -9.10 -2.53
CA LEU A 121 37.07 -9.83 -3.49
C LEU A 121 37.54 -11.27 -3.70
N GLU A 122 38.84 -11.52 -3.71
CA GLU A 122 39.40 -12.87 -3.83
C GLU A 122 39.07 -13.75 -2.61
N LYS A 123 39.09 -13.19 -1.41
CA LYS A 123 38.68 -13.91 -0.18
C LYS A 123 37.19 -14.24 -0.21
N ILE A 124 36.37 -13.29 -0.67
CA ILE A 124 34.93 -13.48 -0.82
C ILE A 124 34.65 -14.56 -1.86
N LYS A 125 35.34 -14.51 -3.00
CA LYS A 125 35.25 -15.48 -4.07
C LYS A 125 35.52 -16.90 -3.55
N VAL A 126 36.61 -17.10 -2.83
CA VAL A 126 36.93 -18.41 -2.23
C VAL A 126 35.81 -18.86 -1.29
N ARG A 127 35.37 -17.99 -0.37
CA ARG A 127 34.28 -18.31 0.58
C ARG A 127 32.97 -18.65 -0.13
N VAL A 128 32.60 -17.91 -1.17
CA VAL A 128 31.39 -18.15 -1.97
C VAL A 128 31.47 -19.47 -2.73
N ILE A 129 32.62 -19.77 -3.35
CA ILE A 129 32.81 -21.04 -4.04
C ILE A 129 32.70 -22.21 -3.05
N ASP A 130 33.47 -22.17 -1.95
CA ASP A 130 33.49 -23.26 -0.97
C ASP A 130 32.10 -23.52 -0.37
N THR A 131 31.36 -22.45 -0.05
CA THR A 131 30.00 -22.57 0.52
C THR A 131 28.98 -23.06 -0.50
N LEU A 132 29.03 -22.59 -1.75
CA LEU A 132 28.14 -23.06 -2.80
C LEU A 132 28.40 -24.52 -3.17
N GLU A 133 29.67 -24.93 -3.31
CA GLU A 133 30.05 -26.30 -3.63
C GLU A 133 29.55 -27.28 -2.55
N ALA A 134 29.78 -26.95 -1.27
CA ALA A 134 29.31 -27.74 -0.14
C ALA A 134 27.78 -27.93 -0.14
N GLU A 135 27.03 -26.88 -0.46
CA GLU A 135 25.57 -26.88 -0.44
C GLU A 135 24.96 -27.58 -1.66
N LEU A 136 25.56 -27.39 -2.84
CA LEU A 136 25.15 -28.12 -4.03
C LEU A 136 25.39 -29.64 -3.88
N ASP A 137 26.46 -30.04 -3.20
CA ASP A 137 26.71 -31.45 -2.88
C ASP A 137 25.77 -31.96 -1.79
N TYR A 138 25.45 -31.15 -0.78
CA TYR A 138 24.42 -31.49 0.20
C TYR A 138 23.06 -31.72 -0.47
N LEU A 139 22.62 -30.82 -1.36
CA LEU A 139 21.33 -30.93 -2.05
C LEU A 139 21.20 -32.20 -2.89
N LYS A 140 22.29 -32.70 -3.47
CA LYS A 140 22.30 -34.01 -4.17
C LYS A 140 22.11 -35.18 -3.21
N SER A 141 22.57 -35.05 -1.97
CA SER A 141 22.53 -36.11 -0.96
C SER A 141 21.19 -36.23 -0.23
N VAL A 142 20.39 -35.16 -0.22
CA VAL A 142 19.10 -35.15 0.50
C VAL A 142 18.04 -35.90 -0.32
N PRO A 143 17.48 -37.01 0.20
CA PRO A 143 16.42 -37.73 -0.50
C PRO A 143 15.18 -36.83 -0.65
N LEU A 144 14.60 -36.81 -1.85
CA LEU A 144 13.32 -36.15 -2.09
C LEU A 144 12.21 -36.83 -1.30
N ALA A 145 11.27 -36.05 -0.79
CA ALA A 145 10.09 -36.55 -0.08
C ALA A 145 9.29 -37.55 -0.95
N GLU A 146 8.45 -38.39 -0.32
CA GLU A 146 7.64 -39.44 -0.96
C GLU A 146 6.77 -38.96 -2.14
N ARG A 147 6.49 -37.65 -2.22
CA ARG A 147 5.78 -37.03 -3.34
C ARG A 147 6.81 -36.53 -4.37
N LEU A 148 6.70 -37.03 -5.61
CA LEU A 148 7.44 -36.49 -6.77
C LEU A 148 7.21 -34.97 -6.85
N PRO A 149 8.23 -34.14 -6.55
CA PRO A 149 8.12 -32.70 -6.66
C PRO A 149 7.97 -32.32 -8.14
N THR A 150 7.32 -31.20 -8.41
CA THR A 150 7.36 -30.63 -9.77
C THR A 150 8.77 -30.06 -10.00
N GLU A 151 9.26 -30.05 -11.23
CA GLU A 151 10.53 -29.36 -11.61
C GLU A 151 10.59 -27.92 -11.05
N LYS A 152 9.45 -27.23 -11.03
CA LYS A 152 9.31 -25.90 -10.41
C LYS A 152 9.57 -25.87 -8.91
N ASP A 153 9.11 -26.90 -8.20
CA ASP A 153 9.27 -27.02 -6.75
C ASP A 153 10.73 -27.31 -6.41
N GLU A 154 11.41 -28.14 -7.20
CA GLU A 154 12.85 -28.40 -7.07
C GLU A 154 13.67 -27.15 -7.35
N ASN A 155 13.39 -26.45 -8.45
CA ASN A 155 14.11 -25.21 -8.79
C ASN A 155 13.90 -24.14 -7.73
N LEU A 156 12.67 -23.99 -7.21
CA LEU A 156 12.40 -23.06 -6.11
C LEU A 156 13.14 -23.46 -4.83
N ARG A 157 13.16 -24.75 -4.50
CA ARG A 157 13.90 -25.29 -3.36
C ARG A 157 15.39 -24.98 -3.49
N THR A 158 16.00 -25.32 -4.61
CA THR A 158 17.42 -25.05 -4.89
C THR A 158 17.73 -23.56 -4.82
N SER A 159 16.89 -22.72 -5.45
CA SER A 159 17.03 -21.25 -5.41
C SER A 159 17.02 -20.71 -3.97
N LYS A 160 16.13 -21.24 -3.11
CA LYS A 160 16.03 -20.87 -1.69
C LYS A 160 17.33 -21.15 -0.94
N TYR A 161 17.84 -22.38 -1.06
CA TYR A 161 19.09 -22.76 -0.39
C TYR A 161 20.27 -21.93 -0.89
N ILE A 162 20.42 -21.80 -2.20
CA ILE A 162 21.52 -21.02 -2.79
C ILE A 162 21.44 -19.55 -2.34
N ALA A 163 20.27 -18.92 -2.41
CA ALA A 163 20.10 -17.54 -1.97
C ALA A 163 20.43 -17.36 -0.49
N SER A 164 19.99 -18.27 0.39
CA SER A 164 20.27 -18.21 1.84
C SER A 164 21.77 -18.34 2.12
N VAL A 165 22.43 -19.30 1.48
CA VAL A 165 23.88 -19.54 1.62
C VAL A 165 24.68 -18.34 1.12
N LEU A 166 24.39 -17.87 -0.09
CA LEU A 166 25.04 -16.69 -0.67
C LEU A 166 24.86 -15.47 0.21
N SER A 167 23.63 -15.23 0.69
CA SER A 167 23.35 -14.08 1.56
C SER A 167 24.13 -14.15 2.86
N ARG A 168 24.24 -15.33 3.48
CA ARG A 168 25.07 -15.52 4.69
C ARG A 168 26.55 -15.27 4.40
N ALA A 169 27.09 -15.81 3.32
CA ALA A 169 28.50 -15.63 2.94
C ALA A 169 28.83 -14.15 2.67
N LEU A 170 27.95 -13.46 1.93
CA LEU A 170 28.09 -12.04 1.59
C LEU A 170 27.92 -11.14 2.83
N MET A 171 26.97 -11.45 3.72
CA MET A 171 26.76 -10.68 4.96
C MET A 171 27.90 -10.84 5.95
N LEU A 172 28.47 -12.04 6.09
CA LEU A 172 29.68 -12.24 6.89
C LEU A 172 30.84 -11.38 6.37
N SER A 173 30.99 -11.31 5.06
CA SER A 173 31.98 -10.43 4.45
C SER A 173 31.65 -8.95 4.63
N ALA A 174 30.38 -8.56 4.57
CA ALA A 174 29.95 -7.19 4.79
C ALA A 174 30.20 -6.72 6.23
N ALA A 175 29.98 -7.60 7.22
CA ALA A 175 30.19 -7.31 8.64
C ALA A 175 31.66 -6.96 8.98
N GLU A 176 32.62 -7.46 8.20
CA GLU A 176 34.04 -7.13 8.36
C GLU A 176 34.36 -5.65 8.02
N HIS A 177 33.43 -4.89 7.41
CA HIS A 177 33.66 -3.52 6.91
C HIS A 177 32.71 -2.45 7.49
N ASP A 178 32.24 -2.62 8.72
CA ASP A 178 31.42 -1.61 9.41
C ASP A 178 30.16 -1.23 8.60
N VAL A 179 29.49 -2.27 8.08
CA VAL A 179 28.17 -2.15 7.46
C VAL A 179 27.13 -2.02 8.57
N ASP A 180 26.08 -1.25 8.29
CA ASP A 180 24.99 -1.02 9.25
C ASP A 180 24.48 -2.33 9.83
N GLN A 181 24.00 -2.29 11.08
CA GLN A 181 23.32 -3.43 11.66
C GLN A 181 22.04 -3.70 10.86
N VAL A 182 22.09 -4.69 9.98
CA VAL A 182 20.99 -5.15 9.14
C VAL A 182 20.40 -6.44 9.72
N ASP A 183 19.08 -6.56 9.74
CA ASP A 183 18.38 -7.82 10.02
C ASP A 183 18.16 -8.58 8.71
N ILE A 184 18.42 -9.88 8.73
CA ILE A 184 18.15 -10.79 7.62
C ILE A 184 16.85 -11.52 7.94
N GLU A 185 15.83 -11.30 7.12
CA GLU A 185 14.55 -11.99 7.21
C GLU A 185 14.48 -13.04 6.09
N GLU A 186 14.32 -14.31 6.46
CA GLU A 186 14.11 -15.42 5.52
C GLU A 186 12.60 -15.64 5.30
N GLU A 187 12.21 -15.70 4.03
CA GLU A 187 10.82 -15.84 3.57
C GLU A 187 9.81 -14.86 4.21
N PRO A 188 10.11 -13.55 4.30
CA PRO A 188 9.22 -12.62 4.97
C PRO A 188 7.93 -12.38 4.19
N ARG A 189 6.85 -12.07 4.93
CA ARG A 189 5.58 -11.65 4.33
C ARG A 189 5.67 -10.21 3.82
N CYS A 190 5.40 -9.98 2.54
CA CYS A 190 5.32 -8.65 1.94
C CYS A 190 3.94 -8.40 1.31
N ASP A 191 3.03 -7.79 2.06
CA ASP A 191 1.67 -7.48 1.59
C ASP A 191 1.54 -6.01 1.24
N THR A 192 0.82 -5.68 0.17
CA THR A 192 0.55 -4.28 -0.18
C THR A 192 -0.82 -4.11 -0.83
N PHE A 193 -1.62 -3.17 -0.32
CA PHE A 193 -2.89 -2.76 -0.91
C PHE A 193 -2.82 -1.36 -1.49
N TRP A 194 -3.39 -1.15 -2.68
CA TRP A 194 -3.53 0.17 -3.28
C TRP A 194 -4.67 0.24 -4.32
N LEU A 195 -4.96 1.46 -4.78
CA LEU A 195 -6.03 1.77 -5.75
C LEU A 195 -5.41 2.46 -6.97
N VAL A 196 -5.80 2.06 -8.18
CA VAL A 196 -5.30 2.62 -9.44
C VAL A 196 -6.43 2.87 -10.41
N GLY A 197 -6.41 4.04 -11.07
CA GLY A 197 -7.36 4.44 -12.11
C GLY A 197 -6.92 4.18 -13.56
N GLY A 198 -7.83 4.48 -14.49
CA GLY A 198 -7.52 4.52 -15.92
C GLY A 198 -7.87 3.25 -16.70
N PHE A 199 -8.76 2.41 -16.17
CA PHE A 199 -9.16 1.16 -16.83
C PHE A 199 -10.55 1.25 -17.46
N HIS A 200 -10.77 0.48 -18.52
CA HIS A 200 -12.08 0.37 -19.15
C HIS A 200 -13.12 -0.19 -18.16
N PRO A 201 -14.33 0.41 -18.12
CA PRO A 201 -15.39 -0.03 -17.22
C PRO A 201 -15.93 -1.41 -17.66
N PRO A 202 -16.21 -2.31 -16.70
CA PRO A 202 -16.83 -3.59 -17.01
C PRO A 202 -18.28 -3.41 -17.47
N PRO A 203 -18.88 -4.39 -18.18
CA PRO A 203 -20.23 -4.26 -18.75
C PRO A 203 -21.30 -3.89 -17.73
N ILE A 204 -21.18 -4.36 -16.48
CA ILE A 204 -22.10 -4.02 -15.40
C ILE A 204 -22.07 -2.53 -15.07
N VAL A 205 -20.88 -1.90 -15.07
CA VAL A 205 -20.72 -0.46 -14.80
C VAL A 205 -21.28 0.35 -15.95
N LYS A 206 -21.02 -0.05 -17.20
CA LYS A 206 -21.63 0.60 -18.38
C LYS A 206 -23.16 0.59 -18.30
N LYS A 207 -23.76 -0.58 -18.02
CA LYS A 207 -25.22 -0.71 -17.81
C LYS A 207 -25.74 0.16 -16.65
N CYS A 208 -24.99 0.26 -15.55
CA CYS A 208 -25.34 1.16 -14.45
C CYS A 208 -25.33 2.62 -14.86
N ARG A 209 -24.34 3.07 -15.62
CA ARG A 209 -24.25 4.45 -16.12
C ARG A 209 -25.36 4.77 -17.12
N THR A 210 -25.71 3.87 -18.02
CA THR A 210 -26.70 4.14 -19.07
C THR A 210 -28.16 3.87 -18.69
N LYS A 211 -28.45 2.76 -18.01
CA LYS A 211 -29.83 2.29 -17.76
C LYS A 211 -30.35 2.62 -16.37
N TYR A 212 -29.51 2.51 -15.36
CA TYR A 212 -29.93 2.59 -13.94
C TYR A 212 -29.63 3.92 -13.26
N SER A 213 -28.79 4.76 -13.88
CA SER A 213 -28.46 6.09 -13.34
C SER A 213 -29.58 7.10 -13.61
N PRO A 214 -29.81 8.09 -12.72
CA PRO A 214 -30.74 9.18 -13.00
C PRO A 214 -30.25 10.04 -14.17
N GLU A 215 -31.18 10.74 -14.85
CA GLU A 215 -30.89 11.47 -16.09
C GLU A 215 -29.77 12.50 -15.95
N TRP A 216 -29.72 13.25 -14.84
CA TRP A 216 -28.67 14.23 -14.58
C TRP A 216 -27.27 13.61 -14.58
N LEU A 217 -27.13 12.39 -14.05
CA LEU A 217 -25.84 11.68 -13.99
C LEU A 217 -25.41 11.15 -15.37
N ARG A 218 -26.38 10.79 -16.22
CA ARG A 218 -26.11 10.36 -17.61
C ARG A 218 -25.60 11.49 -18.49
N LYS A 219 -26.00 12.73 -18.18
CA LYS A 219 -25.50 13.94 -18.87
C LYS A 219 -24.08 14.30 -18.45
N GLU A 220 -23.63 13.82 -17.29
CA GLU A 220 -22.36 14.20 -16.69
C GLU A 220 -21.25 13.13 -16.85
N ILE A 221 -21.63 11.85 -16.95
CA ILE A 221 -20.68 10.72 -17.01
C ILE A 221 -20.82 9.96 -18.32
N ASP A 222 -19.70 9.79 -19.03
CA ASP A 222 -19.61 8.90 -20.19
C ASP A 222 -19.65 7.43 -19.74
N GLU A 223 -20.40 6.59 -20.47
CA GLU A 223 -20.42 5.15 -20.24
C GLU A 223 -19.02 4.52 -20.27
N ASN A 224 -18.10 5.06 -21.08
CA ASN A 224 -16.74 4.59 -21.28
C ASN A 224 -15.72 5.26 -20.35
N GLU A 225 -16.15 6.20 -19.50
CA GLU A 225 -15.25 6.89 -18.56
C GLU A 225 -14.44 5.88 -17.72
N PRO A 226 -13.11 6.03 -17.62
CA PRO A 226 -12.30 5.06 -16.91
C PRO A 226 -12.70 4.86 -15.45
N VAL A 227 -12.40 3.67 -14.92
CA VAL A 227 -12.68 3.30 -13.52
C VAL A 227 -11.40 2.92 -12.80
N ALA A 228 -11.46 2.96 -11.46
CA ALA A 228 -10.37 2.54 -10.60
C ALA A 228 -10.59 1.13 -10.04
N PHE A 229 -9.51 0.37 -9.94
CA PHE A 229 -9.47 -0.97 -9.37
C PHE A 229 -8.47 -1.05 -8.22
N ARG A 230 -8.79 -1.91 -7.26
CA ARG A 230 -7.94 -2.19 -6.11
C ARG A 230 -7.08 -3.40 -6.39
N PHE A 231 -5.83 -3.32 -5.97
CA PHE A 231 -4.86 -4.39 -6.08
C PHE A 231 -4.34 -4.76 -4.70
N GLN A 232 -4.04 -6.05 -4.53
CA GLN A 232 -3.34 -6.58 -3.38
C GLN A 232 -2.17 -7.39 -3.91
N TYR A 233 -0.96 -6.95 -3.60
CA TYR A 233 0.23 -7.76 -3.77
C TYR A 233 0.45 -8.62 -2.53
N LEU A 234 0.74 -9.90 -2.75
CA LEU A 234 1.12 -10.87 -1.74
C LEU A 234 2.50 -11.42 -2.13
N GLY A 235 3.54 -10.71 -1.68
CA GLY A 235 4.93 -11.00 -1.95
C GLY A 235 5.54 -12.00 -0.97
N GLU A 236 6.39 -12.85 -1.52
CA GLU A 236 7.11 -13.92 -0.82
C GLU A 236 8.59 -13.87 -1.29
N PRO A 237 9.34 -12.81 -0.95
CA PRO A 237 10.79 -12.79 -1.19
C PRO A 237 11.47 -13.93 -0.45
N LEU A 238 12.55 -14.46 -1.01
CA LEU A 238 13.37 -15.48 -0.34
C LEU A 238 14.05 -14.88 0.88
N ILE A 239 14.60 -13.68 0.69
CA ILE A 239 15.41 -12.98 1.69
C ILE A 239 15.11 -11.51 1.59
N GLN A 240 15.05 -10.85 2.73
CA GLN A 240 14.93 -9.41 2.81
C GLN A 240 15.87 -8.86 3.87
N LEU A 241 16.60 -7.81 3.51
CA LEU A 241 17.50 -7.09 4.40
C LEU A 241 16.80 -5.85 4.94
N GLN A 242 16.72 -5.71 6.25
CA GLN A 242 16.14 -4.56 6.93
C GLN A 242 17.18 -3.78 7.71
N SER A 243 17.16 -2.45 7.55
CA SER A 243 18.06 -1.53 8.22
C SER A 243 17.27 -0.47 9.00
N LYS A 244 17.97 0.25 9.87
CA LYS A 244 17.42 1.32 10.69
C LYS A 244 17.19 2.63 9.91
N HIS A 245 17.98 2.87 8.86
CA HIS A 245 17.93 4.10 8.08
C HIS A 245 17.65 3.80 6.60
N PRO A 246 17.07 4.73 5.84
CA PRO A 246 16.81 4.52 4.41
C PRO A 246 18.11 4.44 3.59
N LEU A 247 18.02 3.83 2.41
CA LEU A 247 19.06 3.99 1.38
C LEU A 247 19.02 5.41 0.79
N ALA A 248 20.17 5.87 0.31
CA ALA A 248 20.23 7.12 -0.46
C ALA A 248 19.45 7.01 -1.78
N ASN A 249 18.77 8.11 -2.14
CA ASN A 249 17.96 8.20 -3.35
C ASN A 249 18.84 8.52 -4.56
N SER A 250 18.70 7.76 -5.65
CA SER A 250 19.50 7.98 -6.87
C SER A 250 19.17 9.31 -7.54
N VAL A 251 17.91 9.73 -7.48
CA VAL A 251 17.45 11.03 -7.98
C VAL A 251 16.52 11.72 -6.98
N GLY A 252 16.42 13.05 -7.07
CA GLY A 252 15.42 13.80 -6.29
C GLY A 252 13.99 13.44 -6.69
N ARG A 253 13.04 13.61 -5.76
CA ARG A 253 11.60 13.28 -5.95
C ARG A 253 11.00 13.95 -7.17
N ASP A 254 11.28 15.25 -7.32
CA ASP A 254 10.75 16.10 -8.40
C ASP A 254 11.79 16.33 -9.51
N SER A 255 12.73 15.40 -9.67
CA SER A 255 13.71 15.45 -10.76
C SER A 255 13.03 15.38 -12.13
N ALA A 256 13.66 15.98 -13.15
CA ALA A 256 13.17 15.91 -14.53
C ALA A 256 12.95 14.47 -14.99
N ILE A 257 13.84 13.54 -14.60
CA ILE A 257 13.70 12.11 -14.88
C ILE A 257 12.38 11.57 -14.31
N ALA A 258 12.03 11.89 -13.06
CA ALA A 258 10.79 11.42 -12.44
C ALA A 258 9.53 12.02 -13.08
N GLN A 259 9.62 13.22 -13.68
CA GLN A 259 8.49 13.87 -14.34
C GLN A 259 8.31 13.39 -15.79
N GLU A 260 9.40 13.26 -16.54
CA GLU A 260 9.39 13.00 -17.98
C GLU A 260 9.29 11.51 -18.31
N ILE A 261 9.78 10.61 -17.44
CA ILE A 261 9.84 9.18 -17.73
C ILE A 261 8.49 8.62 -18.22
N GLU A 262 8.50 7.84 -19.30
CA GLU A 262 7.26 7.35 -19.89
C GLU A 262 6.68 6.20 -19.05
N VAL A 263 5.40 6.32 -18.70
CA VAL A 263 4.62 5.20 -18.13
C VAL A 263 3.70 4.69 -19.23
N PRO A 264 3.79 3.40 -19.61
CA PRO A 264 3.03 2.87 -20.73
C PRO A 264 1.52 2.97 -20.48
N TYR A 265 0.79 3.29 -21.54
CA TYR A 265 -0.65 3.28 -21.53
C TYR A 265 -1.20 1.84 -21.59
N CYS A 266 -2.03 1.48 -20.62
CA CYS A 266 -2.70 0.18 -20.55
C CYS A 266 -4.11 0.34 -19.96
N PRO A 267 -5.16 0.45 -20.79
CA PRO A 267 -6.52 0.67 -20.32
C PRO A 267 -7.32 -0.63 -20.10
N TYR A 268 -6.70 -1.79 -20.34
CA TYR A 268 -7.40 -3.07 -20.30
C TYR A 268 -7.83 -3.44 -18.88
N HIS A 269 -9.03 -3.99 -18.77
CA HIS A 269 -9.58 -4.40 -17.49
C HIS A 269 -8.68 -5.46 -16.81
N PRO A 270 -8.44 -5.41 -15.48
CA PRO A 270 -7.47 -6.30 -14.82
C PRO A 270 -7.77 -7.80 -14.99
N SER A 271 -9.04 -8.17 -15.19
CA SER A 271 -9.41 -9.57 -15.51
C SER A 271 -8.83 -10.10 -16.82
N SER A 272 -8.35 -9.23 -17.72
CA SER A 272 -7.64 -9.65 -18.94
C SER A 272 -6.24 -10.21 -18.65
N PHE A 273 -5.70 -9.98 -17.45
CA PHE A 273 -4.37 -10.44 -17.03
C PHE A 273 -4.45 -11.63 -16.06
N GLU A 274 -5.47 -12.48 -16.21
CA GLU A 274 -5.69 -13.70 -15.40
C GLU A 274 -5.66 -13.50 -13.87
N LEU A 275 -5.78 -12.26 -13.41
CA LEU A 275 -5.71 -11.93 -11.99
C LEU A 275 -6.97 -12.43 -11.28
N MET A 276 -6.74 -13.10 -10.15
CA MET A 276 -7.82 -13.56 -9.30
C MET A 276 -8.50 -12.38 -8.62
N LYS A 277 -9.82 -12.29 -8.77
CA LYS A 277 -10.65 -11.30 -8.07
C LYS A 277 -11.19 -11.91 -6.78
N CYS A 278 -10.82 -11.32 -5.64
CA CYS A 278 -11.26 -11.77 -4.32
C CYS A 278 -11.85 -10.63 -3.50
N ARG A 279 -12.48 -10.98 -2.38
CA ARG A 279 -12.66 -10.04 -1.29
C ARG A 279 -11.53 -10.20 -0.29
N TYR A 280 -10.86 -9.10 0.01
CA TYR A 280 -9.65 -9.08 0.83
C TYR A 280 -9.59 -7.78 1.62
N TYR A 281 -9.23 -7.83 2.90
CA TYR A 281 -8.86 -6.60 3.61
C TYR A 281 -7.56 -6.07 3.03
N GLY A 282 -7.50 -4.76 2.79
CA GLY A 282 -6.28 -4.12 2.32
C GLY A 282 -5.21 -4.21 3.39
N THR A 283 -4.19 -5.04 3.15
CA THR A 283 -3.06 -5.22 4.06
C THR A 283 -1.79 -4.63 3.49
N ASN A 284 -1.06 -3.91 4.34
CA ASN A 284 0.25 -3.38 4.04
C ASN A 284 1.20 -3.93 5.12
N VAL A 285 2.10 -4.84 4.79
CA VAL A 285 3.04 -5.45 5.74
C VAL A 285 4.37 -5.65 5.04
N ASN A 286 5.46 -5.27 5.68
CA ASN A 286 6.81 -5.39 5.12
C ASN A 286 7.70 -6.19 6.08
N ALA A 287 7.73 -7.52 5.89
CA ALA A 287 8.36 -8.54 6.73
C ALA A 287 7.82 -8.63 8.17
N THR A 288 8.21 -7.68 9.00
CA THR A 288 7.96 -7.66 10.44
C THR A 288 6.69 -6.91 10.80
N TRP A 289 6.12 -7.21 11.97
CA TRP A 289 5.09 -6.36 12.55
C TRP A 289 5.69 -5.01 12.96
N PRO A 290 4.90 -3.92 12.97
CA PRO A 290 5.39 -2.56 13.21
C PRO A 290 6.20 -2.38 14.51
N HIS A 291 5.84 -3.13 15.55
CA HIS A 291 6.45 -3.06 16.88
C HIS A 291 7.56 -4.12 17.12
N ALA A 292 7.89 -4.94 16.11
CA ALA A 292 8.76 -6.10 16.32
C ALA A 292 10.24 -5.77 16.17
N SER A 293 10.58 -4.78 15.34
CA SER A 293 11.94 -4.31 15.12
C SER A 293 11.94 -2.82 14.81
N ASP A 294 12.96 -2.11 15.30
CA ASP A 294 13.23 -0.71 14.96
C ASP A 294 13.79 -0.55 13.54
N LYS A 295 14.13 -1.67 12.87
CA LYS A 295 14.64 -1.70 11.49
C LYS A 295 13.50 -1.79 10.50
N THR A 296 13.04 -0.63 10.03
CA THR A 296 11.86 -0.56 9.14
C THR A 296 12.20 -0.51 7.66
N PHE A 297 13.44 -0.19 7.30
CA PHE A 297 13.83 0.12 5.91
C PHE A 297 14.37 -1.10 5.19
N THR A 298 13.66 -1.58 4.17
CA THR A 298 14.17 -2.61 3.27
C THR A 298 15.31 -2.02 2.43
N THR A 299 16.50 -2.60 2.54
CA THR A 299 17.63 -2.23 1.68
C THR A 299 17.67 -3.11 0.44
N LEU A 300 17.45 -4.41 0.61
CA LEU A 300 17.55 -5.40 -0.44
C LEU A 300 16.49 -6.49 -0.28
N SER A 301 15.87 -6.90 -1.38
CA SER A 301 15.02 -8.09 -1.45
C SER A 301 15.54 -9.06 -2.52
N TRP A 302 15.63 -10.34 -2.20
CA TRP A 302 15.93 -11.40 -3.16
C TRP A 302 14.64 -12.15 -3.50
N LEU A 303 14.26 -12.15 -4.78
CA LEU A 303 13.08 -12.84 -5.31
C LEU A 303 13.48 -14.05 -6.15
N PRO A 304 12.74 -15.17 -6.05
CA PRO A 304 12.96 -16.31 -6.93
C PRO A 304 12.35 -16.03 -8.31
N PHE A 305 12.98 -16.52 -9.38
CA PHE A 305 12.33 -16.60 -10.70
C PHE A 305 12.01 -18.04 -11.12
N SER A 306 12.10 -19.02 -10.21
CA SER A 306 11.92 -20.44 -10.49
C SER A 306 10.59 -20.82 -11.18
N CYS A 307 9.56 -20.00 -11.04
CA CYS A 307 8.27 -20.19 -11.70
C CYS A 307 8.27 -19.84 -13.20
N ALA A 308 9.31 -19.16 -13.69
CA ALA A 308 9.56 -18.89 -15.09
C ALA A 308 10.13 -20.10 -15.86
N TYR A 309 10.68 -21.10 -15.15
CA TYR A 309 11.16 -22.34 -15.78
C TYR A 309 9.99 -23.17 -16.31
N GLY A 310 10.13 -23.66 -17.54
CA GLY A 310 9.17 -24.55 -18.21
C GLY A 310 8.19 -23.86 -19.17
N LYS A 311 8.23 -22.54 -19.34
CA LYS A 311 7.46 -21.83 -20.38
C LYS A 311 8.30 -20.67 -20.93
N SER A 312 8.62 -20.77 -22.23
CA SER A 312 9.05 -19.63 -23.08
C SER A 312 10.54 -19.23 -23.04
N GLY A 313 10.95 -18.34 -23.96
CA GLY A 313 12.35 -18.07 -24.32
C GLY A 313 13.05 -17.04 -23.42
N LYS A 314 14.33 -16.73 -23.70
CA LYS A 314 15.17 -15.81 -22.88
C LYS A 314 14.52 -14.43 -22.65
N ASN A 315 13.84 -13.88 -23.66
CA ASN A 315 13.19 -12.58 -23.56
C ASN A 315 12.02 -12.60 -22.57
N ASP A 316 11.28 -13.71 -22.52
CA ASP A 316 10.13 -13.87 -21.62
C ASP A 316 10.57 -13.95 -20.16
N ILE A 317 11.74 -14.56 -19.90
CA ILE A 317 12.34 -14.64 -18.55
C ILE A 317 12.76 -13.25 -18.07
N LYS A 318 13.35 -12.44 -18.96
CA LYS A 318 13.75 -11.07 -18.62
C LYS A 318 12.53 -10.20 -18.33
N GLU A 319 11.51 -10.25 -19.20
CA GLU A 319 10.26 -9.50 -18.98
C GLU A 319 9.58 -9.94 -17.67
N PHE A 320 9.55 -11.25 -17.40
CA PHE A 320 9.03 -11.78 -16.14
C PHE A 320 9.78 -11.20 -14.93
N SER A 321 11.11 -11.18 -14.99
CA SER A 321 11.96 -10.65 -13.92
C SER A 321 11.73 -9.15 -13.71
N ASP A 322 11.56 -8.41 -14.81
CA ASP A 322 11.28 -6.97 -14.80
C ASP A 322 9.93 -6.67 -14.15
N ASN A 323 8.90 -7.42 -14.54
CA ASN A 323 7.56 -7.31 -13.97
C ASN A 323 7.56 -7.63 -12.48
N LEU A 324 8.29 -8.67 -12.09
CA LEU A 324 8.41 -9.09 -10.70
C LEU A 324 9.13 -8.02 -9.85
N ALA A 325 10.24 -7.48 -10.35
CA ALA A 325 10.99 -6.44 -9.67
C ALA A 325 10.19 -5.14 -9.52
N VAL A 326 9.46 -4.71 -10.57
CA VAL A 326 8.62 -3.50 -10.52
C VAL A 326 7.50 -3.64 -9.49
N VAL A 327 6.78 -4.76 -9.49
CA VAL A 327 5.66 -4.98 -8.56
C VAL A 327 6.16 -5.15 -7.14
N HIS A 328 7.23 -5.93 -6.93
CA HIS A 328 7.78 -6.14 -5.60
C HIS A 328 8.41 -4.86 -5.03
N GLY A 329 9.19 -4.14 -5.84
CA GLY A 329 9.80 -2.86 -5.44
C GLY A 329 8.74 -1.85 -5.00
N PHE A 330 7.68 -1.67 -5.79
CA PHE A 330 6.53 -0.84 -5.39
C PHE A 330 5.87 -1.37 -4.11
N GLY A 331 5.62 -2.68 -4.04
CA GLY A 331 4.94 -3.32 -2.93
C GLY A 331 5.68 -3.15 -1.60
N SER A 332 6.96 -3.51 -1.56
CA SER A 332 7.80 -3.39 -0.37
C SER A 332 7.93 -1.93 0.07
N MET A 333 8.18 -1.00 -0.86
CA MET A 333 8.31 0.42 -0.54
C MET A 333 7.00 1.05 -0.07
N LEU A 334 5.86 0.71 -0.67
CA LEU A 334 4.57 1.20 -0.18
C LEU A 334 4.23 0.63 1.20
N ALA A 335 4.50 -0.66 1.44
CA ALA A 335 4.28 -1.25 2.76
C ALA A 335 5.19 -0.63 3.83
N GLN A 336 6.45 -0.35 3.49
CA GLN A 336 7.37 0.41 4.32
C GLN A 336 6.89 1.85 4.56
N ALA A 337 6.46 2.56 3.52
CA ALA A 337 5.92 3.91 3.65
C ALA A 337 4.71 3.92 4.58
N CYS A 338 3.84 2.91 4.51
CA CYS A 338 2.74 2.78 5.46
C CYS A 338 3.24 2.68 6.91
N LYS A 339 4.27 1.89 7.20
CA LYS A 339 4.89 1.81 8.56
C LYS A 339 5.44 3.15 9.06
N LEU A 340 5.69 4.11 8.18
CA LEU A 340 6.16 5.46 8.47
C LEU A 340 5.01 6.49 8.57
N GLY A 341 3.76 6.04 8.46
CA GLY A 341 2.56 6.86 8.64
C GLY A 341 1.94 7.36 7.33
N PHE A 342 2.57 7.07 6.19
CA PHE A 342 1.94 7.25 4.88
C PHE A 342 0.81 6.22 4.67
N SER A 343 0.08 6.35 3.58
CA SER A 343 -0.96 5.38 3.24
C SER A 343 -1.25 5.41 1.74
N PRO A 344 -1.99 4.44 1.18
CA PRO A 344 -2.44 4.48 -0.22
C PRO A 344 -3.27 5.72 -0.59
N VAL A 345 -3.69 6.53 0.39
CA VAL A 345 -4.44 7.79 0.19
C VAL A 345 -3.68 9.03 0.69
N ASN A 346 -2.57 8.88 1.40
CA ASN A 346 -1.74 9.99 1.89
C ASN A 346 -0.36 9.95 1.22
N LYS A 347 -0.06 11.02 0.46
CA LYS A 347 1.15 11.14 -0.37
C LYS A 347 2.43 11.10 0.47
N ILE A 348 3.46 10.43 -0.05
CA ILE A 348 4.83 10.51 0.47
C ILE A 348 5.43 11.91 0.28
N THR A 349 6.23 12.35 1.24
CA THR A 349 6.88 13.68 1.23
C THR A 349 8.31 13.64 0.73
N TYR A 350 8.96 12.46 0.76
CA TYR A 350 10.32 12.23 0.28
C TYR A 350 10.39 10.88 -0.45
N PRO A 351 11.34 10.69 -1.36
CA PRO A 351 11.47 9.44 -2.09
C PRO A 351 12.14 8.37 -1.23
N MET A 352 11.83 7.10 -1.53
CA MET A 352 12.41 5.94 -0.86
C MET A 352 12.97 4.97 -1.88
N THR A 353 14.15 4.42 -1.62
CA THR A 353 14.85 3.51 -2.53
C THR A 353 15.09 2.15 -1.89
N THR A 354 14.94 1.09 -2.68
CA THR A 354 15.30 -0.30 -2.33
C THR A 354 15.98 -0.96 -3.51
N GLN A 355 16.77 -1.99 -3.23
CA GLN A 355 17.32 -2.88 -4.23
C GLN A 355 16.51 -4.17 -4.31
N VAL A 356 16.47 -4.77 -5.49
CA VAL A 356 15.83 -6.06 -5.71
C VAL A 356 16.75 -6.92 -6.58
N ILE A 357 17.03 -8.14 -6.14
CA ILE A 357 17.68 -9.17 -6.93
C ILE A 357 16.60 -10.17 -7.34
N VAL A 358 16.50 -10.46 -8.63
CA VAL A 358 15.63 -11.52 -9.13
C VAL A 358 16.53 -12.62 -9.69
N GLY A 359 16.44 -13.81 -9.11
CA GLY A 359 17.46 -14.84 -9.36
C GLY A 359 17.14 -16.21 -8.79
N ASP A 360 17.76 -17.24 -9.36
CA ASP A 360 17.78 -18.62 -8.88
C ASP A 360 19.14 -18.99 -8.25
N GLY A 361 20.06 -18.02 -8.21
CA GLY A 361 21.42 -18.19 -7.72
C GLY A 361 22.45 -18.45 -8.82
N GLN A 362 22.04 -18.89 -10.01
CA GLN A 362 22.92 -18.99 -11.17
C GLN A 362 22.70 -17.81 -12.13
N TYR A 363 21.45 -17.51 -12.45
CA TYR A 363 21.08 -16.34 -13.25
C TYR A 363 20.53 -15.26 -12.33
N LEU A 364 21.04 -14.04 -12.48
CA LEU A 364 20.72 -12.91 -11.61
C LEU A 364 20.42 -11.68 -12.47
N SER A 365 19.34 -10.99 -12.14
CA SER A 365 19.06 -9.64 -12.62
C SER A 365 18.97 -8.71 -11.42
N PHE A 366 19.60 -7.56 -11.53
CA PHE A 366 19.66 -6.59 -10.45
C PHE A 366 18.76 -5.41 -10.79
N TYR A 367 18.10 -4.89 -9.75
CA TYR A 367 17.20 -3.76 -9.86
C TYR A 367 17.38 -2.79 -8.69
N GLN A 368 17.09 -1.52 -8.95
CA GLN A 368 16.89 -0.52 -7.92
C GLN A 368 15.58 0.17 -8.18
N TYR A 369 14.72 0.18 -7.17
CA TYR A 369 13.40 0.76 -7.25
C TYR A 369 13.36 2.02 -6.37
N GLN A 370 12.90 3.13 -6.93
CA GLN A 370 12.67 4.37 -6.20
C GLN A 370 11.19 4.75 -6.26
N LEU A 371 10.58 4.81 -5.08
CA LEU A 371 9.21 5.26 -4.86
C LEU A 371 9.19 6.78 -4.72
N ASN A 372 8.62 7.47 -5.71
CA ASN A 372 8.40 8.93 -5.72
C ASN A 372 6.92 9.29 -5.46
N THR A 373 6.00 8.38 -5.76
CA THR A 373 4.57 8.51 -5.48
C THR A 373 3.94 7.17 -5.08
N ASN A 374 3.05 7.22 -4.10
CA ASN A 374 2.30 6.07 -3.58
C ASN A 374 0.79 6.15 -3.84
N VAL A 375 0.24 7.36 -4.01
CA VAL A 375 -1.19 7.58 -4.21
C VAL A 375 -1.49 7.51 -5.69
N LEU A 376 -2.13 6.43 -6.12
CA LEU A 376 -2.47 6.17 -7.53
C LEU A 376 -3.98 6.26 -7.79
N ASP A 377 -4.76 6.69 -6.79
CA ASP A 377 -6.19 6.97 -6.93
C ASP A 377 -6.39 8.16 -7.87
N PRO A 378 -7.11 8.01 -9.00
CA PRO A 378 -7.35 9.11 -9.93
C PRO A 378 -8.07 10.32 -9.31
N LEU A 379 -8.73 10.15 -8.16
CA LEU A 379 -9.39 11.25 -7.44
C LEU A 379 -8.41 12.09 -6.59
N LEU A 380 -7.26 11.53 -6.24
CA LEU A 380 -6.25 12.18 -5.38
C LEU A 380 -4.93 12.45 -6.13
N LEU A 381 -4.78 11.86 -7.31
CA LEU A 381 -3.62 12.01 -8.18
C LEU A 381 -3.71 13.32 -8.95
N GLU A 382 -2.63 14.08 -8.93
CA GLU A 382 -2.49 15.34 -9.66
C GLU A 382 -1.72 15.09 -10.98
N GLU A 383 -1.92 15.97 -11.96
CA GLU A 383 -1.28 15.82 -13.28
C GLU A 383 0.25 15.86 -13.17
N ASN A 384 0.78 16.74 -12.32
CA ASN A 384 2.21 16.95 -12.11
C ASN A 384 2.83 16.03 -11.05
N ASP A 385 2.09 15.03 -10.54
CA ASP A 385 2.67 14.09 -9.56
C ASP A 385 3.83 13.30 -10.20
N PRO A 386 4.98 13.15 -9.50
CA PRO A 386 6.13 12.44 -10.03
C PRO A 386 5.80 10.97 -10.29
N LYS A 387 6.58 10.32 -11.15
CA LYS A 387 6.47 8.90 -11.48
C LYS A 387 7.54 8.11 -10.74
N ASN A 388 7.25 6.85 -10.46
CA ASN A 388 8.21 5.94 -9.84
C ASN A 388 9.25 5.49 -10.88
N ILE A 389 10.44 5.14 -10.42
CA ILE A 389 11.57 4.77 -11.29
C ILE A 389 12.09 3.40 -10.88
N CYS A 390 12.38 2.56 -11.87
CA CYS A 390 13.06 1.28 -11.68
C CYS A 390 14.25 1.19 -12.64
N TRP A 391 15.47 1.11 -12.10
CA TRP A 391 16.67 0.78 -12.86
C TRP A 391 16.81 -0.73 -12.97
N SER A 392 17.24 -1.22 -14.13
CA SER A 392 17.34 -2.65 -14.41
C SER A 392 18.59 -2.99 -15.21
N THR A 393 19.28 -4.04 -14.78
CA THR A 393 20.40 -4.64 -15.50
C THR A 393 19.90 -5.73 -16.45
N PRO A 394 20.70 -6.12 -17.47
CA PRO A 394 20.47 -7.37 -18.18
C PRO A 394 20.56 -8.57 -17.23
N MET A 395 20.12 -9.74 -17.70
CA MET A 395 20.26 -10.97 -16.93
C MET A 395 21.71 -11.47 -17.05
N HIS A 396 22.37 -11.61 -15.91
CA HIS A 396 23.74 -12.09 -15.80
C HIS A 396 23.79 -13.53 -15.32
N ARG A 397 24.91 -14.21 -15.56
CA ARG A 397 25.16 -15.57 -15.11
C ARG A 397 26.33 -15.55 -14.13
N LEU A 398 26.11 -16.00 -12.89
CA LEU A 398 27.12 -16.02 -11.84
C LEU A 398 28.19 -17.07 -12.10
N TYR A 399 27.82 -18.25 -12.59
CA TYR A 399 28.75 -19.33 -12.94
C TYR A 399 28.28 -20.16 -14.14
N GLU A 400 29.22 -20.71 -14.92
CA GLU A 400 28.94 -21.45 -16.15
C GLU A 400 28.39 -22.86 -15.91
N CYS A 401 29.03 -23.66 -15.07
CA CYS A 401 28.56 -25.01 -14.78
C CYS A 401 29.07 -25.50 -13.43
N VAL A 402 28.45 -26.57 -12.96
CA VAL A 402 28.87 -27.32 -11.79
C VAL A 402 29.25 -28.72 -12.26
N GLU A 403 30.53 -29.04 -12.24
CA GLU A 403 31.07 -30.33 -12.70
C GLU A 403 31.75 -31.04 -11.54
N ASN A 404 31.35 -32.27 -11.24
CA ASN A 404 31.90 -33.09 -10.15
C ASN A 404 31.89 -32.37 -8.78
N GLY A 405 30.84 -31.60 -8.50
CA GLY A 405 30.73 -30.83 -7.25
C GLY A 405 31.52 -29.51 -7.24
N ARG A 406 32.25 -29.19 -8.32
CA ARG A 406 33.03 -27.95 -8.42
C ARG A 406 32.40 -26.92 -9.36
N ILE A 407 32.47 -25.66 -8.97
CA ILE A 407 31.98 -24.53 -9.76
C ILE A 407 33.03 -24.11 -10.78
N LYS A 408 32.63 -23.99 -12.05
CA LYS A 408 33.48 -23.50 -13.13
C LYS A 408 32.94 -22.19 -13.71
N GLY A 409 33.86 -21.32 -14.11
CA GLY A 409 33.56 -20.06 -14.80
C GLY A 409 32.76 -19.09 -13.95
N LEU A 410 33.18 -18.85 -12.69
CA LEU A 410 32.56 -17.83 -11.85
C LEU A 410 32.86 -16.43 -12.42
N ASP A 411 31.81 -15.65 -12.70
CA ASP A 411 31.93 -14.27 -13.18
C ASP A 411 32.17 -13.31 -12.00
N GLU A 412 33.37 -12.72 -11.97
CA GLU A 412 33.79 -11.79 -10.93
C GLU A 412 33.01 -10.48 -10.98
N ASN A 413 32.53 -10.05 -12.14
CA ASN A 413 31.74 -8.82 -12.25
C ASN A 413 30.38 -9.00 -11.58
N VAL A 414 29.75 -10.15 -11.78
CA VAL A 414 28.46 -10.48 -11.14
C VAL A 414 28.62 -10.65 -9.64
N LEU A 415 29.72 -11.28 -9.21
CA LEU A 415 30.06 -11.35 -7.79
C LEU A 415 30.26 -9.95 -7.20
N LEU A 416 30.95 -9.05 -7.90
CA LEU A 416 31.14 -7.67 -7.47
C LEU A 416 29.81 -6.92 -7.34
N MET A 417 28.88 -7.10 -8.30
CA MET A 417 27.52 -6.54 -8.21
C MET A 417 26.76 -7.06 -6.98
N LEU A 418 26.85 -8.37 -6.69
CA LEU A 418 26.27 -8.97 -5.48
C LEU A 418 26.86 -8.37 -4.21
N VAL A 419 28.20 -8.31 -4.11
CA VAL A 419 28.87 -7.76 -2.93
C VAL A 419 28.46 -6.30 -2.73
N ASN A 420 28.43 -5.51 -3.81
CA ASN A 420 28.01 -4.12 -3.75
C ASN A 420 26.56 -4.00 -3.24
N ALA A 421 25.64 -4.83 -3.73
CA ALA A 421 24.25 -4.82 -3.28
C ALA A 421 24.11 -5.07 -1.76
N PHE A 422 24.88 -6.01 -1.21
CA PHE A 422 24.85 -6.34 0.22
C PHE A 422 25.61 -5.34 1.11
N ARG A 423 26.55 -4.58 0.55
CA ARG A 423 27.39 -3.62 1.30
C ARG A 423 26.90 -2.17 1.25
N VAL A 424 25.80 -1.87 0.55
CA VAL A 424 25.29 -0.50 0.48
C VAL A 424 24.91 -0.01 1.87
N LYS A 425 25.53 1.10 2.28
CA LYS A 425 25.26 1.74 3.58
C LYS A 425 23.97 2.53 3.54
N SER A 426 23.21 2.45 4.62
CA SER A 426 22.07 3.32 4.86
C SER A 426 22.54 4.72 5.24
N VAL A 427 21.72 5.72 4.94
CA VAL A 427 22.04 7.13 5.19
C VAL A 427 21.09 7.67 6.24
N GLN A 428 21.66 8.26 7.30
CA GLN A 428 20.87 8.94 8.31
C GLN A 428 20.08 10.07 7.67
N ALA A 429 18.75 9.99 7.79
CA ALA A 429 17.88 11.00 7.22
C ALA A 429 18.00 12.32 7.98
N HIS A 430 18.19 13.41 7.24
CA HIS A 430 18.18 14.77 7.80
C HIS A 430 16.76 15.34 7.96
N GLN A 431 15.74 14.63 7.46
CA GLN A 431 14.34 15.04 7.48
C GLN A 431 13.51 14.12 8.38
N GLU A 432 12.40 14.63 8.90
CA GLU A 432 11.42 13.85 9.64
C GLU A 432 10.83 12.72 8.78
N LEU A 433 11.09 11.47 9.20
CA LEU A 433 10.70 10.26 8.49
C LEU A 433 9.24 9.85 8.72
N SER A 434 8.52 10.48 9.64
CA SER A 434 7.16 10.05 9.98
C SER A 434 6.19 11.22 10.20
N PRO A 435 5.96 12.05 9.16
CA PRO A 435 5.26 13.32 9.30
C PRO A 435 3.76 13.19 9.64
N TYR A 436 3.20 11.99 9.54
CA TYR A 436 1.76 11.75 9.73
C TYR A 436 1.41 11.00 11.01
N PHE A 437 2.39 10.68 11.86
CA PHE A 437 2.10 10.09 13.17
C PHE A 437 1.84 11.15 14.23
N GLY A 438 1.01 10.81 15.21
CA GLY A 438 0.86 11.59 16.43
C GLY A 438 1.92 11.20 17.47
N ASP A 439 1.66 11.56 18.73
CA ASP A 439 2.55 11.25 19.85
C ASP A 439 2.85 9.74 20.00
N VAL A 440 1.85 8.91 19.66
CA VAL A 440 1.93 7.45 19.71
C VAL A 440 1.98 6.88 18.29
N LYS A 441 3.16 6.37 17.89
CA LYS A 441 3.40 5.79 16.56
C LYS A 441 2.77 4.41 16.40
N TYR A 442 2.91 3.57 17.42
CA TYR A 442 2.39 2.21 17.43
C TYR A 442 1.42 2.01 18.58
N ILE A 443 0.37 1.23 18.34
CA ILE A 443 -0.62 0.91 19.40
C ILE A 443 0.04 0.20 20.58
N SER A 444 1.14 -0.52 20.35
CA SER A 444 1.93 -1.15 21.41
C SER A 444 2.40 -0.18 22.49
N ASP A 445 2.62 1.10 22.14
CA ASP A 445 3.12 2.12 23.05
C ASP A 445 2.00 2.85 23.81
N LEU A 446 0.73 2.49 23.56
CA LEU A 446 -0.39 3.08 24.29
C LEU A 446 -0.34 2.72 25.78
N PRO A 447 -0.54 3.69 26.69
CA PRO A 447 -0.54 3.44 28.14
C PRO A 447 -1.77 2.66 28.61
N ASP A 448 -2.91 2.77 27.92
CA ASP A 448 -4.14 2.04 28.24
C ASP A 448 -4.06 0.59 27.76
N ASP A 449 -3.83 -0.32 28.69
CA ASP A 449 -3.69 -1.76 28.49
C ASP A 449 -4.92 -2.44 27.84
N GLU A 450 -6.13 -2.06 28.25
CA GLU A 450 -7.35 -2.69 27.74
C GLU A 450 -7.61 -2.26 26.30
N LYS A 451 -7.51 -0.95 26.06
CA LYS A 451 -7.64 -0.39 24.71
C LYS A 451 -6.56 -0.95 23.79
N ARG A 452 -5.30 -1.00 24.24
CA ARG A 452 -4.17 -1.58 23.49
C ARG A 452 -4.45 -3.02 23.08
N LYS A 453 -4.84 -3.89 24.02
CA LYS A 453 -5.14 -5.31 23.73
C LYS A 453 -6.31 -5.46 22.76
N SER A 454 -7.37 -4.67 22.93
CA SER A 454 -8.54 -4.73 22.05
C SER A 454 -8.18 -4.35 20.62
N ILE A 455 -7.53 -3.21 20.41
CA ILE A 455 -7.24 -2.73 19.05
C ILE A 455 -6.21 -3.64 18.37
N LEU A 456 -5.16 -4.08 19.08
CA LEU A 456 -4.18 -5.02 18.51
C LEU A 456 -4.83 -6.35 18.12
N SER A 457 -5.79 -6.85 18.91
CA SER A 457 -6.53 -8.06 18.58
C SER A 457 -7.32 -7.86 17.29
N ASP A 458 -8.11 -6.79 17.19
CA ASP A 458 -8.93 -6.48 16.00
C ASP A 458 -8.07 -6.25 14.76
N PHE A 459 -6.94 -5.54 14.91
CA PHE A 459 -5.98 -5.29 13.86
C PHE A 459 -5.36 -6.60 13.33
N LYS A 460 -4.80 -7.43 14.22
CA LYS A 460 -4.21 -8.73 13.85
C LYS A 460 -5.24 -9.64 13.20
N GLU A 461 -6.46 -9.62 13.72
CA GLU A 461 -7.57 -10.38 13.18
C GLU A 461 -7.90 -9.97 11.73
N MET A 462 -8.03 -8.66 11.48
CA MET A 462 -8.23 -8.08 10.15
C MET A 462 -7.06 -8.41 9.21
N TYR A 463 -5.83 -8.17 9.65
CA TYR A 463 -4.61 -8.34 8.86
C TYR A 463 -4.21 -9.80 8.61
N SER A 464 -4.77 -10.74 9.39
CA SER A 464 -4.61 -12.16 9.12
C SER A 464 -5.37 -12.61 7.86
N ASN A 465 -6.40 -11.86 7.42
CA ASN A 465 -7.32 -12.23 6.35
C ASN A 465 -7.88 -13.67 6.46
N ARG A 466 -7.86 -14.25 7.66
CA ARG A 466 -8.34 -15.62 7.89
C ARG A 466 -9.87 -15.65 7.79
N PRO A 467 -10.48 -16.66 7.15
CA PRO A 467 -11.93 -16.79 7.11
C PRO A 467 -12.50 -16.90 8.52
N GLN A 468 -13.51 -16.10 8.83
CA GLN A 468 -14.11 -16.08 10.17
C GLN A 468 -15.58 -16.41 10.09
N HIS A 469 -16.03 -17.32 10.94
CA HIS A 469 -17.44 -17.70 11.05
C HIS A 469 -18.40 -16.50 11.15
N ARG A 470 -18.03 -15.46 11.92
CA ARG A 470 -18.85 -14.25 12.10
C ARG A 470 -18.69 -13.20 11.01
N ARG A 471 -17.57 -13.22 10.29
CA ARG A 471 -17.28 -12.28 9.18
C ARG A 471 -17.40 -12.95 7.81
N LYS A 472 -18.04 -14.12 7.74
CA LYS A 472 -18.46 -14.71 6.46
C LYS A 472 -19.60 -13.88 5.91
N ARG A 473 -19.47 -13.51 4.64
CA ARG A 473 -20.57 -12.91 3.90
C ARG A 473 -21.74 -13.91 3.94
N PRO A 474 -22.96 -13.48 4.30
CA PRO A 474 -24.10 -14.37 4.23
C PRO A 474 -24.30 -14.86 2.80
N GLU A 475 -24.39 -16.18 2.67
CA GLU A 475 -24.56 -16.87 1.39
C GLU A 475 -25.99 -16.71 0.89
N ILE A 476 -26.14 -16.71 -0.44
CA ILE A 476 -27.42 -16.85 -1.13
C ILE A 476 -27.43 -18.26 -1.69
N TYR A 477 -28.33 -19.11 -1.22
CA TYR A 477 -28.43 -20.46 -1.75
C TYR A 477 -28.95 -20.43 -3.18
N ASP A 478 -28.54 -21.39 -4.01
CA ASP A 478 -28.92 -21.40 -5.43
C ASP A 478 -30.44 -21.42 -5.65
N TRP A 479 -31.17 -22.14 -4.81
CA TRP A 479 -32.63 -22.15 -4.87
C TRP A 479 -33.24 -20.79 -4.49
N GLU A 480 -32.66 -20.05 -3.53
CA GLU A 480 -33.11 -18.69 -3.19
C GLU A 480 -32.83 -17.76 -4.38
N ARG A 481 -31.66 -17.89 -5.00
CA ARG A 481 -31.28 -17.12 -6.18
C ARG A 481 -32.21 -17.37 -7.37
N ILE A 482 -32.51 -18.63 -7.66
CA ILE A 482 -33.39 -19.02 -8.77
C ILE A 482 -34.83 -18.59 -8.46
N TYR A 483 -35.44 -19.11 -7.40
CA TYR A 483 -36.87 -18.97 -7.17
C TYR A 483 -37.29 -17.66 -6.52
N LYS A 484 -36.43 -16.99 -5.75
CA LYS A 484 -36.80 -15.75 -5.05
C LYS A 484 -36.25 -14.47 -5.67
N ILE A 485 -35.11 -14.55 -6.37
CA ILE A 485 -34.46 -13.36 -6.95
C ILE A 485 -34.70 -13.29 -8.47
N TYR A 486 -34.48 -14.39 -9.21
CA TYR A 486 -34.60 -14.35 -10.68
C TYR A 486 -36.03 -14.55 -11.17
N PHE A 487 -36.75 -15.53 -10.63
CA PHE A 487 -38.09 -15.87 -11.12
C PHE A 487 -39.23 -15.44 -10.18
N GLU A 488 -38.90 -14.99 -8.97
CA GLU A 488 -39.87 -14.50 -7.95
C GLU A 488 -41.10 -15.41 -7.75
N THR A 489 -40.96 -16.74 -7.92
CA THR A 489 -42.07 -17.71 -7.87
C THR A 489 -42.56 -18.05 -6.46
N ARG A 490 -41.93 -17.48 -5.42
CA ARG A 490 -42.26 -17.70 -4.01
C ARG A 490 -42.48 -16.38 -3.24
N PRO A 491 -43.44 -15.53 -3.64
CA PRO A 491 -43.72 -14.25 -2.96
C PRO A 491 -44.26 -14.42 -1.52
N GLN A 492 -44.86 -15.57 -1.21
CA GLN A 492 -45.41 -15.90 0.11
C GLN A 492 -44.34 -16.17 1.19
N ASP A 493 -43.09 -16.42 0.79
CA ASP A 493 -42.03 -16.68 1.75
C ASP A 493 -41.65 -15.41 2.51
N ALA A 494 -41.46 -15.53 3.82
CA ALA A 494 -41.09 -14.40 4.67
C ALA A 494 -39.74 -13.77 4.24
N ARG A 495 -39.74 -12.43 4.07
CA ARG A 495 -38.56 -11.62 3.73
C ARG A 495 -37.60 -11.46 4.92
N ARG A 496 -36.96 -12.56 5.33
CA ARG A 496 -36.05 -12.59 6.49
C ARG A 496 -34.61 -12.26 6.14
N LYS A 497 -34.20 -12.57 4.91
CA LYS A 497 -32.81 -12.43 4.44
C LYS A 497 -32.51 -10.98 4.06
N TRP A 498 -31.25 -10.62 4.19
CA TRP A 498 -30.74 -9.27 3.91
C TRP A 498 -31.04 -8.77 2.50
N TRP A 499 -30.92 -9.65 1.49
CA TRP A 499 -31.15 -9.31 0.08
C TRP A 499 -32.64 -9.06 -0.21
N ALA A 500 -33.55 -9.51 0.67
CA ALA A 500 -34.99 -9.26 0.56
C ALA A 500 -35.45 -8.01 1.35
N LYS A 501 -34.53 -7.39 2.12
CA LYS A 501 -34.79 -6.21 2.98
C LYS A 501 -34.16 -4.92 2.44
N ASP A 502 -33.71 -4.93 1.19
CA ASP A 502 -32.93 -3.84 0.57
C ASP A 502 -31.66 -3.45 1.36
N GLU A 503 -31.16 -4.34 2.23
CA GLU A 503 -29.96 -4.13 3.02
C GLU A 503 -28.72 -4.37 2.16
N ARG A 504 -27.93 -3.31 1.91
CA ARG A 504 -26.66 -3.42 1.18
C ARG A 504 -25.53 -3.88 2.09
N ILE A 505 -25.47 -5.19 2.34
CA ILE A 505 -24.42 -5.83 3.16
C ILE A 505 -22.99 -5.50 2.70
N SER A 506 -22.78 -5.29 1.40
CA SER A 506 -21.47 -4.91 0.87
C SER A 506 -20.98 -3.54 1.35
N HIS A 507 -21.89 -2.67 1.81
CA HIS A 507 -21.61 -1.29 2.25
C HIS A 507 -21.59 -1.15 3.77
N GLN A 508 -21.75 -2.26 4.50
CA GLN A 508 -21.66 -2.24 5.96
C GLN A 508 -20.22 -1.97 6.38
N ARG A 509 -20.09 -1.07 7.36
CA ARG A 509 -18.83 -0.74 8.01
C ARG A 509 -18.42 -1.82 9.00
N TYR A 510 -17.12 -1.90 9.27
CA TYR A 510 -16.53 -2.88 10.17
C TYR A 510 -16.94 -2.66 11.64
N ASP A 511 -17.15 -1.41 12.06
CA ASP A 511 -17.61 -1.03 13.42
C ASP A 511 -19.06 -1.44 13.74
N ILE A 512 -19.88 -1.79 12.73
CA ILE A 512 -21.27 -2.22 12.92
C ILE A 512 -21.37 -3.67 13.45
N ILE A 513 -20.25 -4.38 13.61
CA ILE A 513 -20.23 -5.76 14.08
C ILE A 513 -20.89 -5.88 15.45
N ARG A 514 -21.81 -6.84 15.57
CA ARG A 514 -22.41 -7.20 16.86
C ARG A 514 -21.31 -7.68 17.81
N PRO A 515 -21.27 -7.19 19.07
CA PRO A 515 -20.26 -7.60 20.03
C PRO A 515 -20.22 -9.12 20.20
N ARG A 516 -19.07 -9.63 20.65
CA ARG A 516 -18.91 -11.06 20.94
C ARG A 516 -20.08 -11.51 21.81
N TYR A 517 -20.73 -12.62 21.43
CA TYR A 517 -21.81 -13.18 22.24
C TYR A 517 -21.31 -13.33 23.68
N VAL A 518 -21.88 -12.52 24.57
CA VAL A 518 -21.70 -12.67 26.00
C VAL A 518 -22.77 -13.65 26.44
N PRO A 519 -22.39 -14.81 27.05
CA PRO A 519 -23.33 -15.71 27.71
C PRO A 519 -24.28 -14.94 28.63
N ARG A 520 -25.54 -15.38 28.72
CA ARG A 520 -26.61 -14.60 29.35
C ARG A 520 -26.33 -14.29 30.82
N ASP A 521 -25.67 -15.22 31.49
CA ASP A 521 -25.11 -15.20 32.84
C ASP A 521 -24.01 -14.14 33.03
N MET A 522 -23.24 -13.83 31.99
CA MET A 522 -22.18 -12.81 32.02
C MET A 522 -22.62 -11.44 31.48
N ARG A 523 -23.88 -11.28 31.06
CA ARG A 523 -24.40 -9.99 30.60
C ARG A 523 -24.73 -9.12 31.79
N ASP A 524 -24.29 -7.87 31.75
CA ASP A 524 -24.83 -6.86 32.65
C ASP A 524 -26.37 -6.87 32.55
N PRO A 525 -27.08 -6.91 33.68
CA PRO A 525 -28.52 -6.82 33.67
C PRO A 525 -28.90 -5.52 32.94
N PRO A 526 -29.87 -5.55 32.01
CA PRO A 526 -30.23 -4.36 31.25
C PRO A 526 -30.56 -3.24 32.24
N LYS A 527 -29.87 -2.09 32.11
CA LYS A 527 -30.17 -0.89 32.88
C LYS A 527 -31.68 -0.65 32.75
N ARG A 528 -32.44 -0.83 33.84
CA ARG A 528 -33.89 -0.61 33.85
C ARG A 528 -34.12 0.78 33.29
N SER A 529 -34.73 0.88 32.11
CA SER A 529 -35.12 2.18 31.58
C SER A 529 -36.08 2.79 32.59
N ARG A 530 -35.78 4.00 33.06
CA ARG A 530 -36.74 4.81 33.83
C ARG A 530 -37.86 5.21 32.86
N ARG A 531 -38.79 4.29 32.60
CA ARG A 531 -40.09 4.60 32.01
C ARG A 531 -41.15 4.15 33.00
N GLY A 532 -41.86 5.13 33.56
CA GLY A 532 -43.10 4.92 34.32
C GLY A 532 -42.93 4.74 35.83
N LYS A 533 -42.55 5.80 36.55
CA LYS A 533 -43.12 6.04 37.87
C LYS A 533 -43.91 7.34 37.77
N GLY A 534 -45.24 7.22 37.85
CA GLY A 534 -46.14 8.36 37.88
C GLY A 534 -45.76 9.29 39.02
N VAL A 535 -45.51 10.55 38.67
CA VAL A 535 -45.50 11.64 39.64
C VAL A 535 -46.96 11.98 39.87
N VAL A 536 -47.51 11.48 40.97
CA VAL A 536 -48.71 12.05 41.58
C VAL A 536 -48.33 13.46 42.00
N LYS A 537 -48.87 14.46 41.29
CA LYS A 537 -48.91 15.84 41.78
C LYS A 537 -49.91 15.87 42.93
N VAL A 538 -49.41 16.05 44.14
CA VAL A 538 -50.19 16.58 45.25
C VAL A 538 -50.46 18.05 44.91
N ILE A 539 -51.74 18.41 44.85
CA ILE A 539 -52.22 19.78 44.76
C ILE A 539 -52.36 20.22 46.22
N ASP A 540 -51.60 21.23 46.61
CA ASP A 540 -51.91 22.08 47.75
C ASP A 540 -52.30 23.46 47.21
N GLU A 541 -53.38 23.97 47.79
CA GLU A 541 -54.12 25.24 47.59
C GLU A 541 -55.16 25.29 46.45
#